data_AF-A0A9X7AHF4-F1
#
_entry.id   AF-A0A9X7AHF4-F1
#
_cell.length_a   1.000
_cell.length_b   1.000
_cell.length_c   1.000
_cell.angle_alpha   90.00
_cell.angle_beta   90.00
_cell.angle_gamma   90.00
#
_symmetry.space_group_name_H-M   'P 1'
#
loop_
_entity.id
_entity.type
_entity.pdbx_description
1 polymer ?
#
loop_
_entity_poly.entity_id
_entity_poly.type
_entity_poly.pdbx_seq_one_letter_code
_entity_poly.pdbx_strand_id
1 'polypeptide(L)'
;MEKTLSLKERLILANQYEILSRLTQNEYEKKQFENLQNIFALGYSRYYSLATEHFLDEVSDEECKFVVDVLSLYSSLYYSRKNNKEVQDAIDEKDVLFKGFDLNDSTEVKYYSFYKFLVQDLERFVEFKELIESGKIEDYNSHGFGPSMKKLTDMVAKRNEIIRKDDFSRPTELTVEEINEILNV
;
A
#
# COMPACT_ATOMS: atom_id res chain seq x y z
N MET A 1 -22.20 -8.82 12.11
CA MET A 1 -23.56 -8.75 11.52
C MET A 1 -23.73 -9.93 10.58
N GLU A 2 -24.75 -10.77 10.78
CA GLU A 2 -25.12 -11.81 9.80
C GLU A 2 -25.51 -11.12 8.49
N LYS A 3 -24.62 -11.16 7.50
CA LYS A 3 -24.95 -10.72 6.13
C LYS A 3 -25.80 -11.82 5.50
N THR A 4 -27.12 -11.76 5.72
CA THR A 4 -28.04 -12.58 4.94
C THR A 4 -28.08 -12.05 3.51
N LEU A 5 -27.91 -12.94 2.54
CA LEU A 5 -27.96 -12.61 1.12
C LEU A 5 -29.39 -12.82 0.59
N SER A 6 -29.85 -11.93 -0.28
CA SER A 6 -31.09 -12.09 -1.01
C SER A 6 -31.04 -13.32 -1.92
N LEU A 7 -32.21 -13.84 -2.29
CA LEU A 7 -32.30 -14.95 -3.26
C LEU A 7 -31.63 -14.60 -4.61
N LYS A 8 -31.67 -13.33 -5.01
CA LYS A 8 -31.02 -12.85 -6.25
C LYS A 8 -29.49 -12.91 -6.13
N GLU A 9 -28.92 -12.43 -5.02
CA GLU A 9 -27.47 -12.49 -4.78
C GLU A 9 -26.97 -13.93 -4.70
N ARG A 10 -27.71 -14.80 -4.00
CA ARG A 10 -27.39 -16.24 -3.93
C ARG A 10 -27.43 -16.91 -5.30
N LEU A 11 -28.43 -16.60 -6.12
CA LEU A 11 -28.53 -17.11 -7.48
C LEU A 11 -27.33 -16.66 -8.33
N ILE A 12 -26.96 -15.37 -8.25
CA ILE A 12 -25.81 -14.82 -8.97
C ILE A 12 -24.52 -15.53 -8.55
N LEU A 13 -24.25 -15.63 -7.25
CA LEU A 13 -23.04 -16.26 -6.73
C LEU A 13 -22.98 -17.75 -7.06
N ALA A 14 -24.08 -18.49 -6.87
CA ALA A 14 -24.14 -19.91 -7.22
C ALA A 14 -23.85 -20.12 -8.73
N ASN A 15 -24.42 -19.29 -9.60
CA ASN A 15 -24.15 -19.35 -11.04
C ASN A 15 -22.68 -19.00 -11.36
N GLN A 16 -22.08 -18.01 -10.70
CA GLN A 16 -20.68 -17.65 -10.89
C GLN A 16 -19.74 -18.81 -10.53
N TYR A 17 -19.94 -19.43 -9.37
CA TYR A 17 -19.10 -20.55 -8.94
C TYR A 17 -19.32 -21.83 -9.77
N GLU A 18 -20.53 -22.08 -10.27
CA GLU A 18 -20.79 -23.13 -11.27
C GLU A 18 -20.05 -22.88 -12.59
N ILE A 19 -19.97 -21.62 -13.04
CA ILE A 19 -19.21 -21.28 -14.25
C ILE A 19 -17.71 -21.49 -13.99
N LEU A 20 -17.19 -21.02 -12.85
CA LEU A 20 -15.77 -21.16 -12.49
C LEU A 20 -15.35 -22.63 -12.35
N SER A 21 -16.18 -23.49 -11.76
CA SER A 21 -15.92 -24.93 -11.62
C SER A 21 -15.81 -25.65 -12.97
N ARG A 22 -16.53 -25.15 -13.99
CA ARG A 22 -16.46 -25.67 -15.36
C ARG A 22 -15.28 -25.14 -16.17
N LEU A 23 -14.75 -23.96 -15.82
CA LEU A 23 -13.65 -23.31 -16.54
C LEU A 23 -12.27 -23.77 -16.06
N THR A 24 -12.11 -24.02 -14.76
CA THR A 24 -10.81 -24.44 -14.22
C THR A 24 -10.46 -25.87 -14.63
N GLN A 25 -9.17 -26.12 -14.87
CA GLN A 25 -8.59 -27.46 -15.06
C GLN A 25 -7.94 -27.99 -13.77
N ASN A 26 -7.91 -27.17 -12.71
CA ASN A 26 -7.33 -27.54 -11.42
C ASN A 26 -8.40 -28.19 -10.55
N GLU A 27 -8.25 -29.49 -10.27
CA GLU A 27 -9.20 -30.26 -9.46
C GLU A 27 -9.38 -29.72 -8.03
N TYR A 28 -8.34 -29.10 -7.45
CA TYR A 28 -8.45 -28.47 -6.13
C TYR A 28 -9.35 -27.23 -6.19
N GLU A 29 -9.10 -26.32 -7.14
CA GLU A 29 -9.91 -25.12 -7.34
C GLU A 29 -11.36 -25.47 -7.68
N LYS A 30 -11.54 -26.45 -8.56
CA LYS A 30 -12.87 -26.95 -8.95
C LYS A 30 -13.69 -27.34 -7.73
N LYS A 31 -13.10 -28.13 -6.83
CA LYS A 31 -13.76 -28.53 -5.58
C LYS A 31 -14.08 -27.34 -4.68
N GLN A 32 -13.21 -26.33 -4.61
CA GLN A 32 -13.50 -25.12 -3.84
C GLN A 32 -14.70 -24.36 -4.44
N PHE A 33 -14.76 -24.20 -5.76
CA PHE A 33 -15.87 -23.55 -6.44
C PHE A 33 -17.18 -24.34 -6.28
N GLU A 34 -17.17 -25.67 -6.43
CA GLU A 34 -18.35 -26.52 -6.19
C GLU A 34 -18.85 -26.41 -4.74
N ASN A 35 -17.95 -26.31 -3.76
CA ASN A 35 -18.33 -26.08 -2.37
C ASN A 35 -19.02 -24.72 -2.19
N LEU A 36 -18.44 -23.64 -2.75
CA LEU A 36 -19.00 -22.29 -2.66
C LEU A 36 -20.35 -22.19 -3.39
N GLN A 37 -20.48 -22.80 -4.58
CA GLN A 37 -21.75 -22.94 -5.28
C GLN A 37 -22.81 -23.58 -4.39
N ASN A 38 -22.51 -24.73 -3.77
CA ASN A 38 -23.44 -25.43 -2.88
C ASN A 38 -23.83 -24.57 -1.67
N ILE A 39 -22.87 -23.86 -1.07
CA ILE A 39 -23.11 -22.92 0.03
C ILE A 39 -24.17 -21.88 -0.37
N PHE A 40 -24.05 -21.25 -1.54
CA PHE A 40 -24.99 -20.23 -1.98
C PHE A 40 -26.34 -20.82 -2.46
N ALA A 41 -26.31 -21.93 -3.20
CA ALA A 41 -27.51 -22.59 -3.71
C ALA A 41 -28.39 -23.13 -2.59
N LEU A 42 -27.79 -23.80 -1.59
CA LEU A 42 -28.51 -24.43 -0.47
C LEU A 42 -28.74 -23.48 0.71
N GLY A 43 -28.06 -22.33 0.72
CA GLY A 43 -28.33 -21.26 1.68
C GLY A 43 -27.66 -21.47 3.03
N TYR A 44 -26.45 -22.00 3.01
CA TYR A 44 -25.65 -22.23 4.21
C TYR A 44 -25.03 -20.92 4.71
N SER A 45 -25.89 -20.02 5.22
CA SER A 45 -25.55 -18.63 5.58
C SER A 45 -24.34 -18.50 6.51
N ARG A 46 -24.16 -19.45 7.44
CA ARG A 46 -22.99 -19.51 8.33
C ARG A 46 -21.64 -19.55 7.57
N TYR A 47 -21.64 -20.05 6.34
CA TYR A 47 -20.44 -20.25 5.53
C TYR A 47 -20.30 -19.24 4.38
N TYR A 48 -21.16 -18.22 4.29
CA TYR A 48 -21.02 -17.19 3.25
C TYR A 48 -19.68 -16.44 3.33
N SER A 49 -19.09 -16.34 4.52
CA SER A 49 -17.77 -15.71 4.72
C SER A 49 -16.62 -16.46 4.05
N LEU A 50 -16.77 -17.75 3.70
CA LEU A 50 -15.72 -18.50 3.00
C LEU A 50 -15.40 -17.88 1.62
N ALA A 51 -16.38 -17.22 0.99
CA ALA A 51 -16.16 -16.53 -0.28
C ALA A 51 -15.26 -15.28 -0.17
N THR A 52 -15.05 -14.77 1.04
CA THR A 52 -14.25 -13.57 1.30
C THR A 52 -13.17 -13.80 2.36
N GLU A 53 -12.89 -15.05 2.73
CA GLU A 53 -11.95 -15.39 3.81
C GLU A 53 -10.52 -14.93 3.52
N HIS A 54 -10.15 -14.88 2.24
CA HIS A 54 -8.81 -14.46 1.80
C HIS A 54 -8.75 -12.98 1.38
N PHE A 55 -9.84 -12.22 1.56
CA PHE A 55 -9.79 -10.79 1.29
C PHE A 55 -9.00 -10.10 2.41
N LEU A 56 -8.08 -9.23 2.01
CA LEU A 56 -7.47 -8.29 2.96
C LEU A 56 -8.52 -7.25 3.38
N ASP A 57 -8.27 -6.63 4.53
CA ASP A 57 -9.04 -5.47 4.96
C ASP A 57 -9.00 -4.37 3.89
N GLU A 58 -10.12 -3.67 3.74
CA GLU A 58 -10.23 -2.55 2.82
C GLU A 58 -9.20 -1.46 3.17
N VAL A 59 -8.57 -0.90 2.13
CA VAL A 59 -7.75 0.30 2.23
C VAL A 59 -8.64 1.47 1.82
N SER A 60 -9.08 2.29 2.78
CA SER A 60 -9.97 3.42 2.50
C SER A 60 -9.30 4.45 1.59
N ASP A 61 -10.07 5.40 1.05
CA ASP A 61 -9.52 6.48 0.24
C ASP A 61 -8.51 7.33 1.03
N GLU A 62 -8.79 7.62 2.30
CA GLU A 62 -7.90 8.34 3.19
C GLU A 62 -6.60 7.57 3.46
N GLU A 63 -6.69 6.26 3.60
CA GLU A 63 -5.54 5.37 3.79
C GLU A 63 -4.70 5.27 2.51
N CYS A 64 -5.35 5.13 1.35
CA CYS A 64 -4.70 5.17 0.05
C CYS A 64 -3.95 6.49 -0.13
N LYS A 65 -4.61 7.61 0.19
CA LYS A 65 -4.03 8.94 0.16
C LYS A 65 -2.82 9.04 1.09
N PHE A 66 -2.92 8.54 2.32
CA PHE A 66 -1.81 8.54 3.26
C PHE A 66 -0.59 7.80 2.70
N VAL A 67 -0.77 6.57 2.18
CA VAL A 67 0.34 5.80 1.59
C VAL A 67 0.97 6.56 0.41
N VAL A 68 0.15 7.12 -0.48
CA VAL A 68 0.63 7.93 -1.62
C VAL A 68 1.39 9.18 -1.13
N ASP A 69 0.90 9.85 -0.09
CA ASP A 69 1.55 11.05 0.47
C ASP A 69 2.90 10.69 1.12
N VAL A 70 3.03 9.53 1.78
CA VAL A 70 4.30 9.01 2.32
C VAL A 70 5.29 8.70 1.19
N LEU A 71 4.87 8.01 0.13
CA LEU A 71 5.73 7.71 -1.01
C LEU A 71 6.16 8.98 -1.73
N SER A 72 5.25 9.94 -1.91
CA SER A 72 5.56 11.25 -2.51
C SER A 72 6.54 12.04 -1.67
N LEU A 73 6.40 12.00 -0.34
CA LEU A 73 7.34 12.61 0.59
C LEU A 73 8.74 12.05 0.39
N TYR A 74 8.92 10.73 0.48
CA TYR A 74 10.24 10.12 0.38
C TYR A 74 10.84 10.20 -1.03
N SER A 75 10.02 10.15 -2.07
CA SER A 75 10.43 10.47 -3.43
C SER A 75 11.04 11.87 -3.51
N SER A 76 10.39 12.87 -2.89
CA SER A 76 10.89 14.25 -2.85
C SER A 76 12.20 14.38 -2.05
N LEU A 77 12.30 13.70 -0.90
CA LEU A 77 13.50 13.68 -0.07
C LEU A 77 14.69 13.06 -0.83
N TYR A 78 14.49 11.88 -1.43
CA TYR A 78 15.52 11.19 -2.20
C TYR A 78 15.92 11.97 -3.46
N TYR A 79 14.96 12.55 -4.19
CA TYR A 79 15.24 13.39 -5.36
C TYR A 79 16.11 14.59 -4.98
N SER A 80 15.78 15.28 -3.88
CA SER A 80 16.55 16.44 -3.41
C SER A 80 17.97 16.02 -3.02
N ARG A 81 18.10 14.90 -2.29
CA ARG A 81 19.40 14.33 -1.94
C ARG A 81 20.22 13.89 -3.15
N LYS A 82 19.59 13.43 -4.22
CA LYS A 82 20.28 12.99 -5.44
C LYS A 82 20.77 14.17 -6.28
N ASN A 83 20.05 15.29 -6.31
CA ASN A 83 20.31 16.39 -7.25
C ASN A 83 20.95 17.64 -6.62
N ASN A 84 20.84 17.83 -5.31
CA ASN A 84 21.40 18.99 -4.62
C ASN A 84 22.70 18.62 -3.87
N LYS A 85 23.82 19.26 -4.25
CA LYS A 85 25.15 18.97 -3.67
C LYS A 85 25.24 19.32 -2.17
N GLU A 86 24.59 20.38 -1.72
CA GLU A 86 24.58 20.76 -0.30
C GLU A 86 23.82 19.71 0.53
N VAL A 87 22.69 19.23 0.01
CA VAL A 87 21.95 18.11 0.60
C VAL A 87 22.76 16.83 0.57
N GLN A 88 23.52 16.58 -0.50
CA GLN A 88 24.43 15.43 -0.57
C GLN A 88 25.49 15.42 0.53
N ASP A 89 25.99 16.58 0.91
CA ASP A 89 27.06 16.72 1.89
C ASP A 89 26.53 16.72 3.33
N ALA A 90 25.28 17.17 3.54
CA ALA A 90 24.72 17.35 4.88
C ALA A 90 23.82 16.21 5.37
N ILE A 91 23.15 15.46 4.47
CA ILE A 91 22.14 14.46 4.82
C ILE A 91 22.66 13.05 4.51
N ASP A 92 22.46 12.10 5.43
CA ASP A 92 22.77 10.69 5.16
C ASP A 92 21.73 10.12 4.17
N GLU A 93 22.18 9.37 3.16
CA GLU A 93 21.28 8.76 2.18
C GLU A 93 20.25 7.85 2.86
N LYS A 94 20.65 7.12 3.92
CA LYS A 94 19.74 6.19 4.61
C LYS A 94 18.52 6.88 5.24
N ASP A 95 18.62 8.18 5.55
CA ASP A 95 17.57 8.94 6.23
C ASP A 95 16.48 9.40 5.24
N VAL A 96 16.77 9.39 3.95
CA VAL A 96 15.85 9.78 2.86
C VAL A 96 15.36 8.58 2.04
N LEU A 97 15.65 7.34 2.47
CA LEU A 97 15.15 6.13 1.84
C LEU A 97 13.95 5.58 2.61
N PHE A 98 12.81 5.45 1.93
CA PHE A 98 11.66 4.74 2.49
C PHE A 98 11.85 3.24 2.32
N LYS A 99 11.95 2.53 3.44
CA LYS A 99 12.12 1.07 3.46
C LYS A 99 10.81 0.30 3.37
N GLY A 100 9.67 0.97 3.54
CA GLY A 100 8.36 0.35 3.50
C GLY A 100 7.61 0.38 4.84
N PHE A 101 6.65 -0.53 4.99
CA PHE A 101 5.80 -0.69 6.19
C PHE A 101 6.14 -2.01 6.90
N ASP A 102 6.02 -2.06 8.23
CA ASP A 102 6.64 -3.11 9.07
C ASP A 102 5.85 -4.41 9.21
N LEU A 103 4.69 -4.54 8.55
CA LEU A 103 3.81 -5.72 8.64
C LEU A 103 3.40 -6.11 10.09
N ASN A 104 3.60 -5.24 11.07
CA ASN A 104 3.38 -5.54 12.49
C ASN A 104 1.90 -5.68 12.88
N ASP A 105 1.03 -4.99 12.15
CA ASP A 105 -0.42 -5.03 12.36
C ASP A 105 -1.16 -5.08 11.01
N SER A 106 -2.48 -5.28 11.06
CA SER A 106 -3.31 -5.37 9.86
C SER A 106 -3.31 -4.09 9.02
N THR A 107 -3.04 -2.93 9.62
CA THR A 107 -2.95 -1.64 8.93
C THR A 107 -1.67 -1.56 8.11
N GLU A 108 -0.53 -1.90 8.71
CA GLU A 108 0.75 -1.91 8.00
C GLU A 108 0.81 -3.03 6.93
N VAL A 109 0.14 -4.16 7.16
CA VAL A 109 0.01 -5.24 6.15
C VAL A 109 -0.72 -4.76 4.89
N LYS A 110 -1.83 -4.03 5.04
CA LYS A 110 -2.57 -3.51 3.88
C LYS A 110 -1.84 -2.35 3.21
N TYR A 111 -1.09 -1.53 3.97
CA TYR A 111 -0.26 -0.45 3.40
C TYR A 111 0.94 -0.98 2.62
N TYR A 112 1.61 -2.02 3.14
CA TYR A 112 2.63 -2.77 2.40
C TYR A 112 2.06 -3.29 1.07
N SER A 113 0.90 -3.94 1.12
CA SER A 113 0.29 -4.55 -0.06
C SER A 113 -0.06 -3.49 -1.10
N PHE A 114 -0.58 -2.33 -0.67
CA PHE A 114 -0.89 -1.22 -1.56
C PHE A 114 0.36 -0.52 -2.11
N TYR A 115 1.40 -0.32 -1.29
CA TYR A 115 2.69 0.19 -1.74
C TYR A 115 3.28 -0.71 -2.84
N LYS A 116 3.32 -2.02 -2.61
CA LYS A 116 3.79 -2.99 -3.59
C LYS A 116 2.98 -2.93 -4.88
N PHE A 117 1.65 -2.87 -4.79
CA PHE A 117 0.77 -2.72 -5.95
C PHE A 117 1.04 -1.44 -6.76
N LEU A 118 1.22 -0.30 -6.08
CA LEU A 118 1.55 0.96 -6.75
C LEU A 118 2.86 0.87 -7.56
N VAL A 119 3.88 0.23 -7.01
CA VAL A 119 5.21 0.15 -7.65
C VAL A 119 5.30 -0.96 -8.69
N GLN A 120 4.84 -2.16 -8.37
CA GLN A 120 5.02 -3.34 -9.23
C GLN A 120 3.98 -3.44 -10.33
N ASP A 121 2.71 -3.17 -10.01
CA ASP A 121 1.60 -3.44 -10.92
C ASP A 121 1.15 -2.17 -11.66
N LEU A 122 1.18 -1.01 -11.00
CA LEU A 122 0.83 0.28 -11.62
C LEU A 122 2.03 1.07 -12.16
N GLU A 123 3.26 0.61 -11.94
CA GLU A 123 4.50 1.28 -12.36
C GLU A 123 4.58 2.76 -11.91
N ARG A 124 4.04 3.06 -10.72
CA ARG A 124 4.15 4.38 -10.07
C ARG A 124 5.29 4.37 -9.07
N PHE A 125 5.95 5.51 -8.88
CA PHE A 125 7.12 5.63 -8.01
C PHE A 125 8.22 4.60 -8.35
N VAL A 126 8.53 4.50 -9.64
CA VAL A 126 9.50 3.54 -10.20
C VAL A 126 10.89 3.66 -9.57
N GLU A 127 11.23 4.81 -9.01
CA GLU A 127 12.46 5.01 -8.25
C GLU A 127 12.59 4.04 -7.07
N PHE A 128 11.50 3.63 -6.42
CA PHE A 128 11.58 2.63 -5.35
C PHE A 128 11.90 1.24 -5.90
N LYS A 129 11.44 0.91 -7.11
CA LYS A 129 11.84 -0.33 -7.79
C LYS A 129 13.34 -0.32 -8.08
N GLU A 130 13.87 0.80 -8.59
CA GLU A 130 15.31 0.96 -8.83
C GLU A 130 16.14 0.89 -7.53
N LEU A 131 15.62 1.44 -6.43
CA LEU A 131 16.24 1.38 -5.11
C LEU A 131 16.30 -0.07 -4.58
N ILE A 132 15.26 -0.87 -4.81
CA ILE A 132 15.24 -2.31 -4.47
C ILE A 132 16.24 -3.07 -5.34
N GLU A 133 16.21 -2.87 -6.66
CA GLU A 133 17.07 -3.57 -7.61
C GLU A 133 18.57 -3.26 -7.39
N SER A 134 18.88 -2.04 -6.95
CA SER A 134 20.24 -1.64 -6.58
C SER A 134 20.67 -2.09 -5.18
N GLY A 135 19.76 -2.68 -4.39
CA GLY A 135 20.03 -3.14 -3.02
C GLY A 135 20.15 -2.02 -1.98
N LYS A 136 19.67 -0.80 -2.29
CA LYS A 136 19.64 0.31 -1.33
C LYS A 136 18.51 0.17 -0.31
N ILE A 137 17.41 -0.45 -0.71
CA ILE A 137 16.35 -0.92 0.17
C ILE A 137 16.10 -2.41 -0.13
N GLU A 138 15.68 -3.18 0.87
CA GLU A 138 15.57 -4.64 0.75
C GLU A 138 14.34 -5.04 -0.05
N ASP A 139 13.16 -4.54 0.34
CA ASP A 139 11.89 -4.77 -0.31
C ASP A 139 10.88 -3.67 0.08
N TYR A 140 9.58 -4.01 0.15
CA TYR A 140 8.51 -3.11 0.58
C TYR A 140 8.23 -3.19 2.09
N ASN A 141 8.98 -4.01 2.83
CA ASN A 141 8.88 -4.21 4.27
C ASN A 141 10.03 -3.48 4.98
N SER A 142 9.68 -2.69 6.00
CA SER A 142 10.70 -1.96 6.74
C SER A 142 11.55 -2.82 7.69
N HIS A 143 11.08 -4.03 8.05
CA HIS A 143 11.69 -4.94 9.02
C HIS A 143 12.06 -4.26 10.37
N GLY A 144 11.25 -3.30 10.80
CA GLY A 144 11.41 -2.54 12.03
C GLY A 144 12.37 -1.36 11.94
N PHE A 145 12.93 -1.10 10.76
CA PHE A 145 13.92 -0.03 10.56
C PHE A 145 13.32 1.27 10.00
N GLY A 146 11.98 1.37 9.93
CA GLY A 146 11.25 2.56 9.48
C GLY A 146 10.79 3.47 10.63
N PRO A 147 10.37 4.72 10.33
CA PRO A 147 9.70 5.57 11.31
C PRO A 147 8.35 4.97 11.74
N SER A 148 7.88 5.31 12.93
CA SER A 148 6.52 4.93 13.36
C SER A 148 5.44 5.62 12.51
N MET A 149 4.24 5.03 12.48
CA MET A 149 3.07 5.60 11.78
C MET A 149 2.76 7.04 12.21
N LYS A 150 2.91 7.34 13.50
CA LYS A 150 2.78 8.71 14.01
C LYS A 150 3.83 9.64 13.38
N LYS A 151 5.10 9.22 13.37
CA LYS A 151 6.18 10.01 12.78
C LYS A 151 5.96 10.23 11.28
N LEU A 152 5.56 9.21 10.52
CA LEU A 152 5.22 9.36 9.10
C LEU A 152 4.10 10.39 8.87
N THR A 153 3.07 10.36 9.73
CA THR A 153 1.97 11.33 9.70
C THR A 153 2.46 12.76 9.92
N ASP A 154 3.30 12.95 10.94
CA ASP A 154 3.87 14.25 11.29
C ASP A 154 4.81 14.77 10.17
N MET A 155 5.60 13.87 9.56
CA MET A 155 6.49 14.20 8.44
C MET A 155 5.71 14.65 7.20
N VAL A 156 4.62 13.95 6.85
CA VAL A 156 3.73 14.33 5.74
C VAL A 156 3.07 15.69 6.03
N ALA A 157 2.59 15.91 7.25
CA ALA A 157 1.99 17.18 7.65
C ALA A 157 3.00 18.33 7.53
N LYS A 158 4.23 18.13 8.01
CA LYS A 158 5.30 19.12 7.94
C LYS A 158 5.71 19.45 6.51
N ARG A 159 5.87 18.43 5.65
CA ARG A 159 6.14 18.62 4.22
C ARG A 159 5.03 19.41 3.53
N ASN A 160 3.76 19.16 3.86
CA ASN A 160 2.64 19.91 3.32
C ASN A 160 2.59 21.35 3.85
N GLU A 161 3.01 21.61 5.09
CA GLU A 161 3.16 22.96 5.64
C GLU A 161 4.22 23.77 4.86
N ILE A 162 5.38 23.16 4.61
CA ILE A 162 6.48 23.76 3.84
C ILE A 162 6.00 24.10 2.43
N ILE A 163 5.39 23.14 1.72
CA ILE A 163 4.89 23.34 0.34
C ILE A 163 3.82 24.44 0.26
N ARG A 164 2.91 24.52 1.23
CA ARG A 164 1.82 25.51 1.23
C ARG A 164 2.30 26.94 1.47
N LYS A 165 3.47 27.13 2.09
CA LYS A 165 4.04 28.45 2.34
C LYS A 165 4.65 29.08 1.08
N ASP A 166 4.82 28.30 0.01
CA ASP A 166 5.52 28.71 -1.19
C ASP A 166 4.60 28.97 -2.40
N ASP A 167 4.94 30.02 -3.14
CA ASP A 167 4.30 30.46 -4.38
C ASP A 167 4.70 29.56 -5.58
N PHE A 168 4.00 29.67 -6.72
CA PHE A 168 4.14 28.85 -7.95
C PHE A 168 5.57 28.75 -8.56
N SER A 169 6.58 29.43 -7.98
CA SER A 169 7.95 29.55 -8.46
C SER A 169 8.99 28.69 -7.71
N ARG A 170 8.59 27.92 -6.70
CA ARG A 170 9.55 27.18 -5.88
C ARG A 170 10.28 26.07 -6.66
N PRO A 171 11.59 25.85 -6.40
CA PRO A 171 12.28 24.66 -6.88
C PRO A 171 11.59 23.38 -6.41
N THR A 172 11.72 22.30 -7.18
CA THR A 172 11.22 20.97 -6.79
C THR A 172 12.05 20.35 -5.67
N GLU A 173 13.32 20.76 -5.53
CA GLU A 173 14.26 20.27 -4.53
C GLU A 173 14.04 20.95 -3.18
N LEU A 174 14.09 20.15 -2.12
CA LEU A 174 14.07 20.60 -0.73
C LEU A 174 15.47 21.02 -0.28
N THR A 175 15.57 22.06 0.54
CA THR A 175 16.84 22.49 1.14
C THR A 175 17.23 21.57 2.32
N VAL A 176 18.47 21.72 2.79
CA VAL A 176 18.97 21.00 3.98
C VAL A 176 18.11 21.33 5.21
N GLU A 177 17.72 22.58 5.39
CA GLU A 177 16.86 23.03 6.49
C GLU A 177 15.49 22.37 6.43
N GLU A 178 14.85 22.38 5.25
CA GLU A 178 13.52 21.78 5.06
C GLU A 178 13.53 20.27 5.31
N ILE A 179 14.55 19.57 4.82
CA ILE A 179 14.71 18.13 5.05
C ILE A 179 14.88 17.85 6.55
N ASN A 180 15.71 18.63 7.25
CA ASN A 180 15.88 18.47 8.70
C ASN A 180 14.61 18.80 9.48
N GLU A 181 13.85 19.81 9.08
CA GLU A 181 12.56 20.14 9.67
C GLU A 181 11.55 18.99 9.52
N ILE A 182 11.57 18.28 8.38
CA ILE A 182 10.72 17.12 8.14
C ILE A 182 11.19 15.91 8.95
N LEU A 183 12.48 15.57 8.90
CA LEU A 183 13.00 14.33 9.53
C LEU A 183 12.96 14.36 11.06
N ASN A 184 12.93 15.55 11.67
CA ASN A 184 13.03 15.76 13.11
C ASN A 184 11.72 16.25 13.78
N VAL A 185 10.57 16.03 13.13
CA VAL A 185 9.24 16.22 13.75
C VAL A 185 8.99 15.34 14.97
#